data_AF-A0A1F7A303-F1
#
_entry.id   AF-A0A1F7A303-F1
#
_cell.length_a   1.000
_cell.length_b   1.000
_cell.length_c   1.000
_cell.angle_alpha   90.00
_cell.angle_beta   90.00
_cell.angle_gamma   90.00
#
_symmetry.space_group_name_H-M   'P 1'
#
loop_
_entity.id
_entity.type
_entity.pdbx_description
1 polymer ?
#
loop_
_entity_poly.entity_id
_entity_poly.type
_entity_poly.pdbx_seq_one_letter_code
_entity_poly.pdbx_strand_id
1 'polypeptide(L)'
;MVTRSEKIVLTILAYSGQFSHPLTAIEIFERMLTEKGLRLVNSKLKIEQPLDLKKINQALKSLVVQQKIFKQGEFFAITNQATAFAKRQNSQAIQKEKSLIIGEFVELAKSIPWVLGVAITGSHAVASDSNDDVDFLIITQKNCLWLTRLWLLFQSARRGRRPLLPDGDISHSWDLNFWLDETRLALPNSKHTVYEAYEIMQTRWVFDRQQTRHRFLSANLWVAEYLQNWQQAGKNLKTQKPIHQPTDANLAVNLFWNCLNELAMIIQIGYRSLRHGPQRADRHSAFFHPTQTRERIFKNWQELYQKTLQK
;
A
#
# COMPACT_ATOMS: atom_id res chain seq x y z
N MET A 1 -11.98 33.91 0.82
CA MET A 1 -10.76 33.49 0.08
C MET A 1 -10.16 32.30 0.81
N VAL A 2 -9.81 31.22 0.11
CA VAL A 2 -9.27 30.00 0.75
C VAL A 2 -7.88 30.27 1.31
N THR A 3 -7.73 30.09 2.62
CA THR A 3 -6.49 30.22 3.38
C THR A 3 -5.47 29.15 2.99
N ARG A 4 -4.22 29.33 3.40
CA ARG A 4 -3.16 28.35 3.13
C ARG A 4 -3.41 27.01 3.80
N SER A 5 -3.85 27.00 5.06
CA SER A 5 -4.16 25.77 5.80
C SER A 5 -5.28 24.98 5.13
N GLU A 6 -6.30 25.68 4.64
CA GLU A 6 -7.39 25.06 3.89
C GLU A 6 -6.93 24.47 2.56
N LYS A 7 -6.06 25.16 1.81
CA LYS A 7 -5.46 24.62 0.57
C LYS A 7 -4.66 23.33 0.83
N ILE A 8 -3.94 23.27 1.94
CA ILE A 8 -3.20 22.06 2.34
C ILE A 8 -4.19 20.91 2.63
N VAL A 9 -5.20 21.15 3.48
CA VAL A 9 -6.22 20.15 3.81
C VAL A 9 -6.97 19.67 2.56
N LEU A 10 -7.33 20.58 1.65
CA LEU A 10 -7.95 20.25 0.38
C LEU A 10 -7.06 19.39 -0.52
N THR A 11 -5.74 19.60 -0.49
CA THR A 11 -4.80 18.78 -1.26
C THR A 11 -4.85 17.32 -0.80
N ILE A 12 -4.88 17.08 0.52
CA ILE A 12 -4.96 15.73 1.10
C ILE A 12 -6.32 15.07 0.82
N LEU A 13 -7.40 15.82 1.04
CA LEU A 13 -8.76 15.32 0.77
C LEU A 13 -8.98 15.07 -0.72
N ALA A 14 -8.40 15.87 -1.62
CA ALA A 14 -8.48 15.64 -3.06
C ALA A 14 -7.77 14.35 -3.47
N TYR A 15 -6.62 14.03 -2.86
CA TYR A 15 -5.95 12.76 -3.13
C TYR A 15 -6.83 11.58 -2.74
N SER A 16 -7.45 11.62 -1.56
CA SER A 16 -8.27 10.48 -1.07
C SER A 16 -9.65 10.42 -1.75
N GLY A 17 -10.17 11.58 -2.17
CA GLY A 17 -11.45 11.70 -2.87
C GLY A 17 -11.48 10.99 -4.21
N GLN A 18 -10.34 10.83 -4.90
CA GLN A 18 -10.27 10.06 -6.15
C GLN A 18 -10.56 8.57 -5.95
N PHE A 19 -10.42 8.06 -4.72
CA PHE A 19 -10.69 6.68 -4.33
C PHE A 19 -12.01 6.54 -3.56
N SER A 20 -12.84 7.59 -3.54
CA SER A 20 -14.08 7.62 -2.75
C SER A 20 -13.83 7.29 -1.28
N HIS A 21 -12.72 7.82 -0.73
CA HIS A 21 -12.27 7.51 0.62
C HIS A 21 -12.35 8.76 1.54
N PRO A 22 -13.48 8.97 2.24
CA PRO A 22 -13.59 9.97 3.28
C PRO A 22 -12.58 9.75 4.41
N LEU A 23 -12.01 10.85 4.90
CA LEU A 23 -10.97 10.83 5.94
C LEU A 23 -11.44 11.43 7.25
N THR A 24 -10.93 10.93 8.36
CA THR A 24 -11.01 11.61 9.67
C THR A 24 -9.96 12.72 9.79
N ALA A 25 -10.11 13.60 10.78
CA ALA A 25 -9.10 14.64 11.05
C ALA A 25 -7.71 14.05 11.39
N ILE A 26 -7.67 12.89 12.04
CA ILE A 26 -6.42 12.18 12.38
C ILE A 26 -5.76 11.63 11.13
N GLU A 27 -6.53 10.99 10.24
CA GLU A 27 -5.98 10.45 8.99
C GLU A 27 -5.47 11.57 8.06
N ILE A 28 -6.13 12.73 8.06
CA ILE A 28 -5.63 13.92 7.34
C ILE A 28 -4.29 14.37 7.92
N PHE A 29 -4.15 14.38 9.25
CA PHE A 29 -2.89 14.71 9.90
C PHE A 29 -1.80 13.69 9.55
N GLU A 30 -2.05 12.39 9.65
CA GLU A 30 -1.07 11.35 9.29
C GLU A 30 -0.64 11.44 7.82
N ARG A 31 -1.57 11.77 6.93
CA ARG A 31 -1.35 11.94 5.49
C ARG A 31 -0.72 13.27 5.09
N MET A 32 -0.37 14.14 6.03
CA MET A 32 0.18 15.46 5.71
C MET A 32 1.41 15.35 4.80
N LEU A 33 1.34 16.06 3.68
CA LEU A 33 2.44 16.12 2.72
C LEU A 33 3.49 17.12 3.16
N THR A 34 4.74 16.85 2.82
CA THR A 34 5.83 17.83 2.86
C THR A 34 5.63 18.91 1.80
N GLU A 35 6.45 19.96 1.85
CA GLU A 35 6.45 20.98 0.80
C GLU A 35 6.70 20.39 -0.60
N LYS A 36 7.59 19.39 -0.70
CA LYS A 36 7.85 18.65 -1.93
C LYS A 36 6.56 18.01 -2.45
N GLY A 37 5.81 17.32 -1.59
CA GLY A 37 4.54 16.69 -1.96
C GLY A 37 3.46 17.69 -2.37
N LEU A 38 3.29 18.78 -1.62
CA LEU A 38 2.28 19.81 -1.92
C LEU A 38 2.52 20.52 -3.26
N ARG A 39 3.79 20.80 -3.59
CA ARG A 39 4.17 21.51 -4.82
C ARG A 39 3.83 20.75 -6.09
N LEU A 40 3.64 19.44 -6.00
CA LEU A 40 3.18 18.63 -7.13
C LEU A 40 1.77 19.02 -7.57
N VAL A 41 0.92 19.44 -6.64
CA VAL A 41 -0.47 19.83 -6.94
C VAL A 41 -0.61 21.34 -7.11
N ASN A 42 0.13 22.11 -6.32
CA ASN A 42 0.13 23.56 -6.40
C ASN A 42 1.52 24.11 -6.10
N SER A 43 2.22 24.53 -7.15
CA SER A 43 3.61 25.03 -7.09
C SER A 43 3.82 26.22 -6.16
N LYS A 44 2.75 26.98 -5.85
CA LYS A 44 2.80 28.14 -4.96
C LYS A 44 2.63 27.76 -3.48
N LEU A 45 2.25 26.53 -3.17
CA LEU A 45 2.18 26.08 -1.78
C LEU A 45 3.57 25.94 -1.17
N LYS A 46 3.69 26.45 0.04
CA LYS A 46 4.86 26.35 0.90
C LYS A 46 4.39 25.83 2.25
N ILE A 47 5.29 25.33 3.10
CA ILE A 47 4.99 25.04 4.51
C ILE A 47 5.92 25.89 5.38
N GLU A 48 5.36 26.88 6.08
CA GLU A 48 6.14 27.67 7.06
C GLU A 48 6.23 26.93 8.39
N GLN A 49 5.14 26.30 8.80
CA GLN A 49 5.05 25.50 10.01
C GLN A 49 4.17 24.27 9.76
N PRO A 50 4.48 23.11 10.38
CA PRO A 50 3.60 21.96 10.41
C PRO A 50 2.18 22.34 10.86
N LEU A 51 1.16 21.77 10.22
CA LEU A 51 -0.21 21.91 10.70
C LEU A 51 -0.45 20.91 11.82
N ASP A 52 -0.79 21.43 13.01
CA ASP A 52 -1.30 20.60 14.10
C ASP A 52 -2.78 20.24 13.89
N LEU A 53 -3.28 19.29 14.69
CA LEU A 53 -4.67 18.86 14.66
C LEU A 53 -5.66 20.01 14.92
N LYS A 54 -5.28 21.04 15.70
CA LYS A 54 -6.16 22.18 15.99
C LYS A 54 -6.38 23.03 14.74
N LYS A 55 -5.31 23.37 14.02
CA LYS A 55 -5.35 24.10 12.74
C LYS A 55 -6.07 23.29 11.67
N ILE A 56 -5.87 21.96 11.62
CA ILE A 56 -6.61 21.07 10.71
C ILE A 56 -8.11 21.15 11.00
N ASN A 57 -8.51 20.98 12.26
CA ASN A 57 -9.93 21.05 12.64
C ASN A 57 -10.55 22.43 12.35
N GLN A 58 -9.82 23.52 12.54
CA GLN A 58 -10.27 24.86 12.17
C GLN A 58 -10.48 24.99 10.66
N ALA A 59 -9.51 24.53 9.86
CA ALA A 59 -9.61 24.53 8.40
C ALA A 59 -10.79 23.66 7.91
N LEU A 60 -11.00 22.48 8.49
CA LEU A 60 -12.12 21.61 8.16
C LEU A 60 -13.47 22.26 8.46
N LYS A 61 -13.65 22.85 9.65
CA LYS A 61 -14.87 23.57 10.01
C LYS A 61 -15.16 24.70 9.02
N SER A 62 -14.15 25.50 8.70
CA SER A 62 -14.25 26.60 7.75
C SER A 62 -14.61 26.12 6.33
N LEU A 63 -13.97 25.06 5.85
CA LEU A 63 -14.25 24.46 4.53
C LEU A 63 -15.66 23.88 4.41
N VAL A 64 -16.22 23.33 5.49
CA VAL A 64 -17.62 22.86 5.54
C VAL A 64 -18.57 24.05 5.44
N VAL A 65 -18.33 25.12 6.20
CA VAL A 65 -19.15 26.35 6.14
C VAL A 65 -19.11 26.98 4.74
N GLN A 66 -17.95 26.94 4.09
CA GLN A 66 -17.76 27.38 2.70
C GLN A 66 -18.34 26.41 1.66
N GLN A 67 -18.93 25.28 2.07
CA GLN A 67 -19.49 24.25 1.19
C GLN A 67 -18.47 23.64 0.20
N LYS A 68 -17.17 23.74 0.50
CA LYS A 68 -16.10 23.16 -0.31
C LYS A 68 -15.92 21.67 -0.06
N ILE A 69 -16.24 21.22 1.16
CA ILE A 69 -16.18 19.82 1.57
C ILE A 69 -17.47 19.43 2.29
N PHE A 70 -17.71 18.12 2.37
CA PHE A 70 -18.82 17.49 3.05
C PHE A 70 -18.33 16.78 4.30
N LYS A 71 -19.20 16.72 5.31
CA LYS A 71 -18.94 16.06 6.58
C LYS A 71 -20.10 15.13 6.93
N GLN A 72 -19.79 13.89 7.32
CA GLN A 72 -20.76 12.93 7.88
C GLN A 72 -20.12 12.22 9.07
N GLY A 73 -20.70 12.38 10.26
CA GLY A 73 -20.08 11.92 11.51
C GLY A 73 -18.71 12.57 11.71
N GLU A 74 -17.68 11.75 11.76
CA GLU A 74 -16.27 12.14 11.93
C GLU A 74 -15.48 12.18 10.60
N PHE A 75 -16.12 11.83 9.48
CA PHE A 75 -15.50 11.77 8.17
C PHE A 75 -15.71 13.04 7.35
N PHE A 76 -14.71 13.39 6.54
CA PHE A 76 -14.68 14.52 5.63
C PHE A 76 -14.32 14.07 4.22
N ALA A 77 -14.99 14.62 3.21
CA ALA A 77 -14.72 14.36 1.80
C ALA A 77 -15.01 15.58 0.93
N ILE A 78 -14.36 15.67 -0.22
CA ILE A 78 -14.58 16.74 -1.21
C ILE A 78 -15.78 16.48 -2.14
N THR A 79 -16.26 15.24 -2.17
CA THR A 79 -17.43 14.79 -2.94
C THR A 79 -18.49 14.27 -1.97
N ASN A 80 -19.76 14.63 -2.21
CA ASN A 80 -20.88 14.15 -1.42
C ASN A 80 -21.41 12.83 -1.98
N GLN A 81 -20.61 11.78 -1.89
CA GLN A 81 -21.04 10.45 -2.32
C GLN A 81 -21.51 9.68 -1.09
N ALA A 82 -22.82 9.51 -0.95
CA ALA A 82 -23.42 8.78 0.17
C ALA A 82 -22.83 7.35 0.29
N THR A 83 -22.56 6.70 -0.83
CA THR A 83 -21.91 5.39 -0.91
C THR A 83 -20.50 5.40 -0.31
N ALA A 84 -19.72 6.47 -0.51
CA ALA A 84 -18.36 6.60 0.02
C ALA A 84 -18.37 6.71 1.56
N PHE A 85 -19.28 7.52 2.11
CA PHE A 85 -19.45 7.64 3.56
C PHE A 85 -19.98 6.35 4.19
N ALA A 86 -20.98 5.71 3.58
CA ALA A 86 -21.50 4.42 4.03
C ALA A 86 -20.41 3.33 4.03
N LYS A 87 -19.59 3.26 2.96
CA LYS A 87 -18.46 2.33 2.89
C LYS A 87 -17.48 2.56 4.04
N ARG A 88 -17.16 3.81 4.39
CA ARG A 88 -16.26 4.11 5.51
C ARG A 88 -16.84 3.73 6.86
N GLN A 89 -18.11 4.05 7.10
CA GLN A 89 -18.82 3.65 8.32
C GLN A 89 -18.87 2.13 8.50
N ASN A 90 -19.06 1.37 7.41
CA ASN A 90 -19.14 -0.10 7.45
C ASN A 90 -17.77 -0.79 7.34
N SER A 91 -16.70 -0.06 7.05
CA SER A 91 -15.39 -0.64 6.75
C SER A 91 -14.82 -1.51 7.88
N GLN A 92 -15.13 -1.22 9.15
CA GLN A 92 -14.71 -2.05 10.29
C GLN A 92 -15.43 -3.41 10.32
N ALA A 93 -16.72 -3.44 9.99
CA ALA A 93 -17.49 -4.68 9.88
C ALA A 93 -16.96 -5.54 8.72
N ILE A 94 -16.73 -4.93 7.56
CA ILE A 94 -16.16 -5.63 6.38
C ILE A 94 -14.75 -6.17 6.67
N GLN A 95 -13.91 -5.40 7.37
CA GLN A 95 -12.59 -5.88 7.82
C GLN A 95 -12.71 -7.10 8.73
N LYS A 96 -13.71 -7.11 9.62
CA LYS A 96 -13.98 -8.25 10.49
C LYS A 96 -14.45 -9.46 9.69
N GLU A 97 -15.31 -9.28 8.69
CA GLU A 97 -15.75 -10.36 7.79
C GLU A 97 -14.55 -10.97 7.03
N LYS A 98 -13.65 -10.14 6.50
CA LYS A 98 -12.46 -10.58 5.76
C LYS A 98 -11.33 -11.09 6.67
N SER A 99 -11.44 -10.94 7.99
CA SER A 99 -10.41 -11.39 8.94
C SER A 99 -10.17 -12.90 8.87
N LEU A 100 -11.20 -13.71 8.59
CA LEU A 100 -11.08 -15.15 8.42
C LEU A 100 -10.22 -15.50 7.20
N ILE A 101 -10.47 -14.85 6.07
CA ILE A 101 -9.76 -15.07 4.80
C ILE A 101 -8.30 -14.64 4.91
N ILE A 102 -8.05 -13.52 5.60
CA ILE A 102 -6.69 -13.07 5.91
C ILE A 102 -6.01 -14.05 6.86
N GLY A 103 -6.70 -14.51 7.90
CA GLY A 103 -6.19 -15.48 8.87
C GLY A 103 -5.76 -16.78 8.20
N GLU A 104 -6.60 -17.33 7.32
CA GLU A 104 -6.25 -18.53 6.53
C GLU A 104 -4.97 -18.35 5.71
N PHE A 105 -4.81 -17.19 5.06
CA PHE A 105 -3.61 -16.89 4.29
C PHE A 105 -2.37 -16.75 5.18
N VAL A 106 -2.52 -16.03 6.30
CA VAL A 106 -1.45 -15.79 7.26
C VAL A 106 -0.94 -17.10 7.87
N GLU A 107 -1.82 -18.03 8.24
CA GLU A 107 -1.41 -19.33 8.79
C GLU A 107 -0.66 -20.17 7.74
N LEU A 108 -1.09 -20.12 6.47
CA LEU A 108 -0.37 -20.77 5.38
C LEU A 108 1.01 -20.14 5.14
N ALA A 109 1.10 -18.81 5.18
CA ALA A 109 2.36 -18.10 4.99
C ALA A 109 3.32 -18.37 6.17
N LYS A 110 2.81 -18.40 7.40
CA LYS A 110 3.57 -18.68 8.63
C LYS A 110 4.23 -20.05 8.63
N SER A 111 3.57 -21.06 8.05
CA SER A 111 4.10 -22.43 7.99
C SER A 111 5.31 -22.57 7.07
N ILE A 112 5.63 -21.55 6.27
CA ILE A 112 6.77 -21.56 5.34
C ILE A 112 7.97 -20.89 6.04
N PRO A 113 9.07 -21.62 6.33
CA PRO A 113 10.17 -21.10 7.14
C PRO A 113 10.88 -19.87 6.56
N TRP A 114 10.92 -19.75 5.24
CA TRP A 114 11.56 -18.64 4.53
C TRP A 114 10.61 -17.49 4.19
N VAL A 115 9.33 -17.52 4.60
CA VAL A 115 8.51 -16.31 4.59
C VAL A 115 8.87 -15.48 5.82
N LEU A 116 9.26 -14.23 5.57
CA LEU A 116 9.75 -13.30 6.57
C LEU A 116 8.70 -12.28 6.98
N GLY A 117 7.80 -11.90 6.08
CA GLY A 117 6.74 -10.96 6.41
C GLY A 117 5.58 -11.00 5.43
N VAL A 118 4.39 -10.68 5.94
CA VAL A 118 3.19 -10.46 5.14
C VAL A 118 2.54 -9.16 5.59
N ALA A 119 2.27 -8.27 4.64
CA ALA A 119 1.49 -7.07 4.84
C ALA A 119 0.33 -7.03 3.85
N ILE A 120 -0.77 -6.42 4.28
CA ILE A 120 -1.90 -6.09 3.42
C ILE A 120 -1.65 -4.73 2.80
N THR A 121 -1.90 -4.62 1.51
CA THR A 121 -1.70 -3.40 0.71
C THR A 121 -3.01 -2.98 0.01
N GLY A 122 -2.96 -1.95 -0.84
CA GLY A 122 -4.09 -1.56 -1.68
C GLY A 122 -5.31 -1.03 -0.90
N SER A 123 -6.48 -1.10 -1.54
CA SER A 123 -7.74 -0.58 -0.99
C SER A 123 -8.07 -1.24 0.34
N HIS A 124 -7.81 -2.54 0.47
CA HIS A 124 -8.13 -3.31 1.68
C HIS A 124 -7.31 -2.89 2.91
N ALA A 125 -6.14 -2.26 2.73
CA ALA A 125 -5.35 -1.74 3.84
C ALA A 125 -5.92 -0.42 4.42
N VAL A 126 -6.80 0.25 3.69
CA VAL A 126 -7.25 1.63 3.93
C VAL A 126 -8.74 1.71 4.21
N ALA A 127 -9.55 1.09 3.35
CA ALA A 127 -10.97 0.87 3.53
C ALA A 127 -11.39 -0.38 2.75
N SER A 128 -11.80 -1.40 3.48
CA SER A 128 -12.23 -2.66 2.90
C SER A 128 -13.58 -2.50 2.18
N ASP A 129 -13.61 -2.95 0.93
CA ASP A 129 -14.86 -3.29 0.23
C ASP A 129 -15.19 -4.76 0.48
N SER A 130 -16.48 -5.11 0.54
CA SER A 130 -16.90 -6.51 0.60
C SER A 130 -16.52 -7.24 -0.68
N ASN A 131 -16.56 -6.56 -1.83
CA ASN A 131 -16.46 -7.18 -3.15
C ASN A 131 -15.04 -7.20 -3.73
N ASP A 132 -14.09 -6.49 -3.11
CA ASP A 132 -12.69 -6.44 -3.57
C ASP A 132 -11.93 -7.72 -3.18
N ASP A 133 -10.80 -8.00 -3.81
CA ASP A 133 -9.84 -8.97 -3.33
C ASP A 133 -9.04 -8.47 -2.11
N VAL A 134 -8.11 -9.29 -1.62
CA VAL A 134 -7.15 -8.89 -0.59
C VAL A 134 -5.74 -8.92 -1.17
N ASP A 135 -5.16 -7.72 -1.34
CA ASP A 135 -3.78 -7.56 -1.78
C ASP A 135 -2.78 -7.86 -0.67
N PHE A 136 -1.79 -8.71 -0.99
CA PHE A 136 -0.68 -9.01 -0.08
C PHE A 136 0.67 -8.58 -0.67
N LEU A 137 1.45 -7.89 0.17
CA LEU A 137 2.91 -7.83 0.07
C LEU A 137 3.49 -9.00 0.86
N ILE A 138 4.26 -9.86 0.18
CA ILE A 138 4.94 -11.00 0.81
C ILE A 138 6.45 -10.82 0.66
N ILE A 139 7.16 -10.94 1.78
CA ILE A 139 8.61 -10.82 1.85
C ILE A 139 9.19 -12.17 2.26
N THR A 140 10.15 -12.65 1.47
CA THR A 140 10.81 -13.94 1.69
C THR A 140 12.32 -13.80 1.94
N GLN A 141 12.96 -14.85 2.42
CA GLN A 141 14.42 -14.95 2.40
C GLN A 141 14.93 -14.94 0.95
N LYS A 142 16.21 -14.59 0.81
CA LYS A 142 16.88 -14.55 -0.50
C LYS A 142 16.67 -15.85 -1.28
N ASN A 143 16.33 -15.72 -2.57
CA ASN A 143 16.15 -16.83 -3.52
C ASN A 143 15.01 -17.83 -3.18
N CYS A 144 14.04 -17.46 -2.34
CA CYS A 144 12.90 -18.33 -2.04
C CYS A 144 11.56 -17.81 -2.61
N LEU A 145 11.56 -16.61 -3.21
CA LEU A 145 10.35 -15.90 -3.65
C LEU A 145 9.49 -16.74 -4.59
N TRP A 146 10.06 -17.27 -5.67
CA TRP A 146 9.29 -17.88 -6.75
C TRP A 146 8.75 -19.26 -6.39
N LEU A 147 9.50 -20.03 -5.58
CA LEU A 147 9.01 -21.28 -5.01
C LEU A 147 7.88 -21.05 -4.01
N THR A 148 8.03 -20.05 -3.13
CA THR A 148 6.96 -19.63 -2.21
C THR A 148 5.72 -19.23 -2.99
N ARG A 149 5.90 -18.43 -4.03
CA ARG A 149 4.81 -17.96 -4.87
C ARG A 149 4.07 -19.11 -5.55
N LEU A 150 4.81 -20.07 -6.12
CA LEU A 150 4.22 -21.25 -6.76
C LEU A 150 3.36 -22.05 -5.77
N TRP A 151 3.89 -22.29 -4.57
CA TRP A 151 3.17 -23.00 -3.51
C TRP A 151 1.91 -22.25 -3.05
N LEU A 152 2.02 -20.93 -2.80
CA LEU A 152 0.86 -20.13 -2.39
C LEU A 152 -0.20 -20.02 -3.49
N LEU A 153 0.20 -19.97 -4.77
CA LEU A 153 -0.73 -20.04 -5.91
C LEU A 153 -1.46 -21.38 -5.99
N PHE A 154 -0.76 -22.49 -5.76
CA PHE A 154 -1.36 -23.82 -5.71
C PHE A 154 -2.39 -23.91 -4.57
N GLN A 155 -2.02 -23.45 -3.37
CA GLN A 155 -2.89 -23.47 -2.21
C GLN A 155 -4.08 -22.51 -2.34
N SER A 156 -3.89 -21.36 -2.98
CA SER A 156 -4.96 -20.44 -3.36
C SER A 156 -5.97 -21.13 -4.28
N ALA A 157 -5.51 -21.80 -5.34
CA ALA A 157 -6.38 -22.56 -6.25
C ALA A 157 -7.10 -23.70 -5.53
N ARG A 158 -6.39 -24.49 -4.71
CA ARG A 158 -6.96 -25.63 -3.96
C ARG A 158 -8.06 -25.20 -2.97
N ARG A 159 -7.97 -23.98 -2.43
CA ARG A 159 -8.92 -23.42 -1.46
C ARG A 159 -10.01 -22.55 -2.10
N GLY A 160 -10.06 -22.46 -3.44
CA GLY A 160 -10.99 -21.58 -4.14
C GLY A 160 -10.74 -20.09 -3.89
N ARG A 161 -9.52 -19.72 -3.49
CA ARG A 161 -9.09 -18.34 -3.20
C ARG A 161 -8.42 -17.68 -4.41
N ARG A 162 -8.52 -18.29 -5.59
CA ARG A 162 -7.97 -17.78 -6.84
C ARG A 162 -9.11 -17.20 -7.67
N PRO A 163 -8.99 -15.97 -8.18
CA PRO A 163 -10.07 -15.35 -8.93
C PRO A 163 -10.37 -16.16 -10.19
N LEU A 164 -11.65 -16.50 -10.37
CA LEU A 164 -12.17 -17.16 -11.58
C LEU A 164 -12.42 -16.07 -12.63
N LEU A 165 -11.41 -15.72 -13.43
CA LEU A 165 -11.56 -14.72 -14.49
C LEU A 165 -12.46 -15.26 -15.63
N PRO A 166 -13.27 -14.43 -16.33
CA PRO A 166 -13.40 -12.97 -16.20
C PRO A 166 -14.53 -12.48 -15.27
N ASP A 167 -15.54 -13.30 -14.97
CA ASP A 167 -16.79 -12.88 -14.30
C ASP A 167 -16.98 -13.47 -12.89
N GLY A 168 -15.96 -14.11 -12.34
CA GLY A 168 -16.01 -14.72 -11.01
C GLY A 168 -15.86 -13.72 -9.88
N ASP A 169 -16.49 -14.05 -8.75
CA ASP A 169 -16.40 -13.26 -7.53
C ASP A 169 -14.96 -13.23 -6.98
N ILE A 170 -14.40 -12.02 -6.87
CA ILE A 170 -13.05 -11.79 -6.33
C ILE A 170 -13.06 -11.44 -4.84
N SER A 171 -14.24 -11.24 -4.24
CA SER A 171 -14.45 -10.81 -2.84
C SER A 171 -13.65 -11.62 -1.81
N HIS A 172 -13.38 -12.87 -2.16
CA HIS A 172 -12.76 -13.88 -1.33
C HIS A 172 -11.42 -14.38 -1.86
N SER A 173 -10.86 -13.67 -2.84
CA SER A 173 -9.59 -14.02 -3.49
C SER A 173 -8.39 -13.45 -2.75
N TRP A 174 -7.27 -14.17 -2.82
CA TRP A 174 -5.96 -13.69 -2.39
C TRP A 174 -5.20 -13.14 -3.59
N ASP A 175 -4.94 -11.83 -3.61
CA ASP A 175 -4.08 -11.27 -4.64
C ASP A 175 -2.61 -11.38 -4.22
N LEU A 176 -1.86 -12.13 -5.02
CA LEU A 176 -0.48 -12.48 -4.82
C LEU A 176 0.38 -11.73 -5.85
N ASN A 177 0.21 -10.41 -5.94
CA ASN A 177 0.82 -9.60 -7.00
C ASN A 177 2.05 -8.78 -6.58
N PHE A 178 2.32 -8.67 -5.27
CA PHE A 178 3.46 -7.90 -4.76
C PHE A 178 4.38 -8.77 -3.91
N TRP A 179 5.57 -9.02 -4.43
CA TRP A 179 6.58 -9.88 -3.81
C TRP A 179 7.93 -9.19 -3.74
N LEU A 180 8.61 -9.35 -2.61
CA LEU A 180 10.01 -8.99 -2.43
C LEU A 180 10.75 -10.17 -1.77
N ASP A 181 12.04 -10.25 -2.00
CA ASP A 181 12.92 -10.95 -1.06
C ASP A 181 13.72 -9.96 -0.21
N GLU A 182 14.37 -10.48 0.81
CA GLU A 182 15.09 -9.67 1.79
C GLU A 182 16.27 -8.87 1.23
N THR A 183 16.72 -9.18 0.01
CA THR A 183 17.77 -8.43 -0.67
C THR A 183 17.23 -7.21 -1.41
N ARG A 184 15.91 -7.13 -1.61
CA ARG A 184 15.23 -6.08 -2.37
C ARG A 184 14.08 -5.42 -1.62
N LEU A 185 14.30 -5.11 -0.33
CA LEU A 185 13.31 -4.42 0.50
C LEU A 185 13.04 -2.97 0.07
N ALA A 186 14.04 -2.30 -0.49
CA ALA A 186 13.89 -0.95 -1.02
C ALA A 186 13.13 -0.97 -2.34
N LEU A 187 12.08 -0.14 -2.45
CA LEU A 187 11.45 0.09 -3.75
C LEU A 187 12.43 0.81 -4.69
N PRO A 188 12.43 0.48 -6.00
CA PRO A 188 13.31 1.14 -6.97
C PRO A 188 12.99 2.64 -7.07
N ASN A 189 13.99 3.45 -7.40
CA ASN A 189 13.84 4.92 -7.49
C ASN A 189 12.69 5.37 -8.41
N SER A 190 12.40 4.61 -9.47
CA SER A 190 11.27 4.88 -10.38
C SER A 190 9.88 4.76 -9.71
N LYS A 191 9.84 4.22 -8.49
CA LYS A 191 8.65 4.12 -7.64
C LYS A 191 8.68 5.10 -6.45
N HIS A 192 9.66 6.00 -6.36
CA HIS A 192 9.71 6.99 -5.28
C HIS A 192 8.76 8.15 -5.60
N THR A 193 7.46 7.92 -5.43
CA THR A 193 6.41 8.90 -5.69
C THR A 193 5.48 9.06 -4.49
N VAL A 194 4.67 10.12 -4.48
CA VAL A 194 3.63 10.30 -3.45
C VAL A 194 2.65 9.12 -3.40
N TYR A 195 2.36 8.48 -4.54
CA TYR A 195 1.49 7.31 -4.57
C TYR A 195 2.09 6.17 -3.74
N GLU A 196 3.32 5.75 -4.05
CA GLU A 196 3.97 4.70 -3.28
C GLU A 196 4.27 5.10 -1.83
N ALA A 197 4.51 6.38 -1.54
CA ALA A 197 4.67 6.85 -0.17
C ALA A 197 3.39 6.59 0.65
N TYR A 198 2.23 6.88 0.08
CA TYR A 198 0.95 6.55 0.70
C TYR A 198 0.69 5.05 0.78
N GLU A 199 0.99 4.28 -0.27
CA GLU A 199 0.86 2.81 -0.23
C GLU A 199 1.70 2.21 0.90
N ILE A 200 2.97 2.63 1.04
CA ILE A 200 3.86 2.19 2.12
C ILE A 200 3.28 2.58 3.48
N MET A 201 2.81 3.82 3.63
CA MET A 201 2.24 4.31 4.87
C MET A 201 1.01 3.53 5.31
N GLN A 202 0.21 3.09 4.34
CA GLN A 202 -1.05 2.39 4.58
C GLN A 202 -0.86 0.89 4.78
N THR A 203 0.33 0.34 4.55
CA THR A 203 0.57 -1.11 4.69
C THR A 203 0.26 -1.61 6.10
N ARG A 204 -0.58 -2.65 6.18
CA ARG A 204 -0.95 -3.30 7.44
C ARG A 204 -0.23 -4.65 7.57
N TRP A 205 0.79 -4.69 8.41
CA TRP A 205 1.55 -5.91 8.68
C TRP A 205 0.73 -6.91 9.48
N VAL A 206 0.54 -8.11 8.93
CA VAL A 206 -0.24 -9.21 9.55
C VAL A 206 0.64 -10.39 9.94
N PHE A 207 1.88 -10.42 9.46
CA PHE A 207 2.92 -11.35 9.89
C PHE A 207 4.29 -10.67 9.77
N ASP A 208 5.13 -10.81 10.79
CA ASP A 208 6.46 -10.22 10.84
C ASP A 208 7.43 -11.15 11.58
N ARG A 209 8.48 -11.59 10.90
CA ARG A 209 9.59 -12.38 11.42
C ARG A 209 10.88 -11.62 11.14
N GLN A 210 11.89 -11.77 12.02
CA GLN A 210 13.19 -11.10 11.86
C GLN A 210 13.12 -9.57 11.69
N GLN A 211 12.11 -8.93 12.30
CA GLN A 211 11.88 -7.47 12.20
C GLN A 211 11.78 -7.00 10.74
N THR A 212 11.16 -7.80 9.88
CA THR A 212 11.01 -7.53 8.44
C THR A 212 10.24 -6.24 8.19
N ARG A 213 9.21 -5.95 8.99
CA ARG A 213 8.52 -4.65 8.93
C ARG A 213 9.51 -3.51 9.12
N HIS A 214 10.30 -3.55 10.18
CA HIS A 214 11.27 -2.51 10.49
C HIS A 214 12.34 -2.37 9.39
N ARG A 215 12.88 -3.50 8.90
CA ARG A 215 13.85 -3.52 7.78
C ARG A 215 13.26 -2.92 6.51
N PHE A 216 12.01 -3.25 6.16
CA PHE A 216 11.32 -2.71 4.99
C PHE A 216 11.09 -1.20 5.10
N LEU A 217 10.58 -0.72 6.24
CA LEU A 217 10.37 0.72 6.46
C LEU A 217 11.70 1.49 6.46
N SER A 218 12.77 0.91 7.02
CA SER A 218 14.12 1.49 7.02
C SER A 218 14.76 1.52 5.62
N ALA A 219 14.44 0.55 4.76
CA ALA A 219 14.89 0.54 3.37
C ALA A 219 14.16 1.59 2.50
N ASN A 220 13.04 2.14 2.98
CA ASN A 220 12.20 3.09 2.24
C ASN A 220 12.08 4.45 2.97
N LEU A 221 13.17 4.96 3.54
CA LEU A 221 13.18 6.25 4.24
C LEU A 221 12.83 7.45 3.34
N TRP A 222 12.97 7.32 2.02
CA TRP A 222 12.55 8.33 1.04
C TRP A 222 11.07 8.73 1.18
N VAL A 223 10.23 7.90 1.81
CA VAL A 223 8.83 8.22 2.13
C VAL A 223 8.72 9.52 2.95
N ALA A 224 9.68 9.79 3.82
CA ALA A 224 9.75 11.01 4.62
C ALA A 224 9.97 12.28 3.77
N GLU A 225 10.43 12.15 2.53
CA GLU A 225 10.51 13.28 1.60
C GLU A 225 9.14 13.76 1.15
N TYR A 226 8.10 12.91 1.27
CA TYR A 226 6.75 13.19 0.83
C TYR A 226 5.76 13.32 1.99
N LEU A 227 5.94 12.59 3.09
CA LEU A 227 5.03 12.58 4.24
C LEU A 227 5.67 13.21 5.47
N GLN A 228 5.04 14.28 5.98
CA GLN A 228 5.52 15.05 7.12
C GLN A 228 5.45 14.26 8.42
N ASN A 229 4.34 13.56 8.64
CA ASN A 229 4.08 12.82 9.86
C ASN A 229 4.45 11.34 9.70
N TRP A 230 5.47 11.06 8.89
CA TRP A 230 6.04 9.72 8.76
C TRP A 230 6.68 9.29 10.09
N GLN A 231 5.87 8.65 10.93
CA GLN A 231 6.35 8.04 12.14
C GLN A 231 7.11 6.78 11.74
N GLN A 232 8.44 6.87 11.77
CA GLN A 232 9.28 5.68 11.79
C GLN A 232 8.73 4.71 12.84
N ALA A 233 8.63 3.43 12.48
CA ALA A 233 8.65 2.39 13.50
C ALA A 233 10.00 2.50 14.25
N GLY A 234 10.01 3.27 15.35
CA GLY A 234 11.11 3.35 16.32
C GLY A 234 12.10 4.51 16.12
N LYS A 235 12.12 5.47 17.06
CA LYS A 235 13.20 6.45 17.28
C LYS A 235 14.55 5.84 17.72
N ASN A 236 14.82 4.57 17.40
CA ASN A 236 16.04 3.86 17.76
C ASN A 236 16.64 3.17 16.53
N LEU A 237 17.03 3.97 15.53
CA LEU A 237 17.86 3.52 14.41
C LEU A 237 19.33 3.36 14.85
N LYS A 238 19.58 2.61 15.92
CA LYS A 238 20.92 2.05 16.14
C LYS A 238 21.02 0.85 15.22
N THR A 239 21.81 1.01 14.17
CA THR A 239 22.39 -0.02 13.29
C THR A 239 22.30 -1.43 13.87
N GLN A 240 21.19 -2.13 13.61
CA GLN A 240 21.12 -3.54 13.93
C GLN A 240 21.90 -4.30 12.86
N LYS A 241 22.91 -5.05 13.31
CA LYS A 241 23.66 -6.00 12.46
C LYS A 241 22.67 -6.94 11.75
N PRO A 242 22.97 -7.37 10.51
CA PRO A 242 22.13 -8.34 9.81
C PRO A 242 21.85 -9.54 10.72
N ILE A 243 20.57 -9.78 11.01
CA ILE A 243 20.14 -10.92 11.82
C ILE A 243 20.26 -12.15 10.92
N HIS A 244 21.26 -12.98 11.25
CA HIS A 244 21.56 -14.30 10.69
C HIS A 244 22.07 -14.33 9.24
N GLN A 245 23.36 -14.60 9.12
CA GLN A 245 23.90 -15.33 7.97
C GLN A 245 23.21 -16.71 7.93
N PRO A 246 22.73 -17.18 6.77
CA PRO A 246 22.25 -18.55 6.67
C PRO A 246 23.37 -19.47 7.15
N THR A 247 23.10 -20.27 8.18
CA THR A 247 23.94 -21.40 8.57
C THR A 247 24.24 -22.23 7.33
N ASP A 248 25.50 -22.63 7.18
CA ASP A 248 26.07 -23.42 6.10
C ASP A 248 25.25 -24.68 5.79
N ALA A 249 24.13 -24.52 5.08
CA ALA A 249 23.50 -25.62 4.37
C ALA A 249 24.42 -26.00 3.22
N ASN A 250 24.62 -27.31 3.00
CA ASN A 250 25.44 -27.86 1.93
C ASN A 250 25.31 -27.04 0.65
N LEU A 251 26.43 -26.52 0.13
CA LEU A 251 26.47 -25.66 -1.06
C LEU A 251 25.67 -26.24 -2.24
N ALA A 252 25.70 -27.57 -2.40
CA ALA A 252 24.94 -28.31 -3.41
C ALA A 252 23.42 -28.24 -3.19
N VAL A 253 22.95 -28.32 -1.93
CA VAL A 253 21.53 -28.17 -1.58
C VAL A 253 21.07 -26.74 -1.86
N ASN A 254 21.90 -25.74 -1.51
CA ASN A 254 21.62 -24.34 -1.83
C ASN A 254 21.58 -24.09 -3.35
N LEU A 255 22.49 -24.69 -4.12
CA LEU A 255 22.51 -24.61 -5.58
C LEU A 255 21.24 -25.23 -6.19
N PHE A 256 20.85 -26.42 -5.73
CA PHE A 256 19.64 -27.08 -6.20
C PHE A 256 18.38 -26.24 -5.97
N TRP A 257 18.17 -25.73 -4.75
CA TRP A 257 17.02 -24.86 -4.44
C TRP A 257 17.05 -23.56 -5.23
N ASN A 258 18.24 -22.97 -5.42
CA ASN A 258 18.39 -21.80 -6.27
C ASN A 258 17.97 -22.10 -7.72
N CYS A 259 18.41 -23.22 -8.29
CA CYS A 259 18.03 -23.63 -9.65
C CYS A 259 16.52 -23.87 -9.76
N LEU A 260 15.90 -24.53 -8.78
CA LEU A 260 14.44 -24.70 -8.75
C LEU A 260 13.71 -23.36 -8.66
N ASN A 261 14.20 -22.42 -7.87
CA ASN A 261 13.63 -21.07 -7.79
C ASN A 261 13.74 -20.32 -9.12
N GLU A 262 14.88 -20.40 -9.82
CA GLU A 262 15.02 -19.82 -11.17
C GLU A 262 14.09 -20.47 -12.18
N LEU A 263 13.97 -21.80 -12.16
CA LEU A 263 13.05 -22.50 -13.05
C LEU A 263 11.59 -22.08 -12.78
N ALA A 264 11.20 -22.01 -11.51
CA ALA A 264 9.88 -21.56 -11.10
C ALA A 264 9.62 -20.11 -11.54
N MET A 265 10.64 -19.24 -11.50
CA MET A 265 10.56 -17.87 -12.03
C MET A 265 10.31 -17.88 -13.53
N ILE A 266 11.14 -18.58 -14.30
CA ILE A 266 11.06 -18.61 -15.77
C ILE A 266 9.68 -19.07 -16.22
N ILE A 267 9.16 -20.14 -15.62
CA ILE A 267 7.82 -20.67 -15.91
C ILE A 267 6.73 -19.64 -15.59
N GLN A 268 6.77 -19.03 -14.39
CA GLN A 268 5.75 -18.09 -13.96
C GLN A 268 5.77 -16.78 -14.77
N ILE A 269 6.95 -16.20 -15.00
CA ILE A 269 7.11 -15.00 -15.81
C ILE A 269 6.74 -15.28 -17.27
N GLY A 270 7.18 -16.41 -17.83
CA GLY A 270 6.85 -16.82 -19.20
C GLY A 270 5.34 -16.96 -19.40
N TYR A 271 4.66 -17.71 -18.53
CA TYR A 271 3.20 -17.86 -18.57
C TYR A 271 2.48 -16.51 -18.51
N ARG A 272 2.86 -15.64 -17.55
CA ARG A 272 2.23 -14.33 -17.41
C ARG A 272 2.55 -13.41 -18.57
N SER A 273 3.75 -13.49 -19.13
CA SER A 273 4.16 -12.65 -20.26
C SER A 273 3.39 -12.99 -21.52
N LEU A 274 3.12 -14.28 -21.76
CA LEU A 274 2.28 -14.75 -22.86
C LEU A 274 0.82 -14.26 -22.73
N ARG A 275 0.27 -14.17 -21.52
CA ARG A 275 -1.14 -13.80 -21.30
C ARG A 275 -1.40 -12.32 -21.07
N HIS A 276 -0.44 -11.60 -20.48
CA HIS A 276 -0.64 -10.24 -19.96
C HIS A 276 0.47 -9.27 -20.41
N GLY A 277 1.34 -9.68 -21.33
CA GLY A 277 2.46 -8.86 -21.83
C GLY A 277 3.63 -8.75 -20.85
N PRO A 278 4.62 -7.88 -21.12
CA PRO A 278 5.84 -7.78 -20.33
C PRO A 278 5.58 -7.57 -18.83
N GLN A 279 6.22 -8.38 -17.99
CA GLN A 279 6.02 -8.35 -16.54
C GLN A 279 7.15 -7.57 -15.85
N ARG A 280 6.82 -6.82 -14.80
CA ARG A 280 7.80 -6.14 -13.93
C ARG A 280 8.21 -7.07 -12.79
N ALA A 281 9.02 -8.06 -13.12
CA ALA A 281 9.52 -9.02 -12.15
C ALA A 281 10.93 -9.47 -12.52
N ASP A 282 11.67 -9.86 -11.50
CA ASP A 282 13.00 -10.43 -11.60
C ASP A 282 13.20 -11.46 -10.47
N ARG A 283 14.43 -11.94 -10.33
CA ARG A 283 14.79 -12.95 -9.33
C ARG A 283 14.37 -12.60 -7.91
N HIS A 284 14.40 -11.32 -7.55
CA HIS A 284 14.32 -10.83 -6.18
C HIS A 284 13.05 -10.02 -5.89
N SER A 285 12.24 -9.74 -6.92
CA SER A 285 11.00 -8.98 -6.76
C SER A 285 10.00 -9.28 -7.87
N ALA A 286 8.71 -9.15 -7.55
CA ALA A 286 7.65 -9.19 -8.55
C ALA A 286 6.57 -8.16 -8.26
N PHE A 287 6.25 -7.34 -9.26
CA PHE A 287 5.21 -6.32 -9.21
C PHE A 287 4.27 -6.53 -10.39
N PHE A 288 3.14 -7.18 -10.13
CA PHE A 288 2.21 -7.56 -11.19
C PHE A 288 1.06 -6.57 -11.41
N HIS A 289 1.13 -5.38 -10.81
CA HIS A 289 0.13 -4.31 -10.98
C HIS A 289 0.23 -3.61 -12.35
N PRO A 290 -0.89 -3.09 -12.89
CA PRO A 290 -0.92 -2.34 -14.14
C PRO A 290 -0.02 -1.09 -14.13
N THR A 291 0.54 -0.75 -15.30
CA THR A 291 1.60 0.26 -15.44
C THR A 291 1.10 1.70 -15.56
N GLN A 292 -0.12 1.91 -16.07
CA GLN A 292 -0.68 3.23 -16.42
C GLN A 292 -1.41 3.94 -15.26
N THR A 293 -1.38 3.36 -14.07
CA THR A 293 -2.19 3.83 -12.94
C THR A 293 -1.71 5.17 -12.37
N ARG A 294 -0.40 5.43 -12.35
CA ARG A 294 0.19 6.60 -11.66
C ARG A 294 -0.13 7.94 -12.30
N GLU A 295 0.06 8.05 -13.62
CA GLU A 295 -0.18 9.30 -14.36
C GLU A 295 -1.65 9.70 -14.28
N ARG A 296 -2.55 8.71 -14.40
CA ARG A 296 -3.99 8.91 -14.23
C ARG A 296 -4.35 9.39 -12.83
N ILE A 297 -3.80 8.77 -11.79
CA ILE A 297 -3.99 9.19 -10.39
C ILE A 297 -3.52 10.64 -10.20
N PHE A 298 -2.34 10.98 -10.73
CA PHE A 298 -1.79 12.31 -10.55
C PHE A 298 -2.64 13.38 -11.24
N LYS A 299 -3.06 13.12 -12.49
CA LYS A 299 -3.96 14.01 -13.24
C LYS A 299 -5.29 14.20 -12.52
N ASN A 300 -5.93 13.11 -12.11
CA ASN A 300 -7.20 13.15 -11.39
C ASN A 300 -7.08 13.93 -10.07
N TRP A 301 -5.98 13.75 -9.34
CA TRP A 301 -5.72 14.47 -8.10
C TRP A 301 -5.66 16.00 -8.32
N GLN A 302 -4.93 16.45 -9.35
CA GLN A 302 -4.84 17.87 -9.70
C GLN A 302 -6.20 18.44 -10.12
N GLU A 303 -6.92 17.76 -11.02
CA GLU A 303 -8.24 18.18 -11.50
C GLU A 303 -9.24 18.32 -10.35
N LEU A 304 -9.27 17.33 -9.46
CA LEU A 304 -10.19 17.28 -8.35
C LEU A 304 -9.89 18.34 -7.27
N TYR A 305 -8.61 18.64 -7.06
CA TYR A 305 -8.17 19.75 -6.23
C TYR A 305 -8.60 21.11 -6.81
N GLN A 306 -8.35 21.35 -8.10
CA GLN A 306 -8.72 22.62 -8.76
C GLN A 306 -10.23 22.84 -8.77
N LYS A 307 -11.00 21.79 -9.09
CA LYS A 307 -12.46 21.84 -9.06
C LYS A 307 -12.98 22.24 -7.68
N THR A 308 -12.39 21.70 -6.62
CA THR A 308 -12.80 22.03 -5.24
C THR A 308 -12.40 23.44 -4.82
N LEU A 309 -11.25 23.95 -5.31
CA LEU A 309 -10.85 25.33 -5.06
C LEU A 309 -11.79 26.36 -5.68
N GLN A 310 -12.38 26.04 -6.83
CA GLN A 310 -13.25 26.93 -7.61
C GLN A 310 -14.72 26.95 -7.14
N LYS A 311 -15.17 25.92 -6.41
CA LYS A 311 -16.49 25.94 -5.73
C LYS A 311 -16.61 27.10 -4.76
#